data_AF-A0A358HSP9-F1
#
_entry.id   AF-A0A358HSP9-F1
#
_cell.length_a   1.000
_cell.length_b   1.000
_cell.length_c   1.000
_cell.angle_alpha   90.00
_cell.angle_beta   90.00
_cell.angle_gamma   90.00
#
_symmetry.space_group_name_H-M   'P 1'
#
loop_
_entity.id
_entity.type
_entity.pdbx_description
1 polymer ?
#
loop_
_entity_poly.entity_id
_entity_poly.type
_entity_poly.pdbx_seq_one_letter_code
_entity_poly.pdbx_strand_id
1 'polypeptide(L)' 'MNLIFRLIRVLILSLVRSRLDPLDPSVLHFRAWPFDLDINVHMTNSRYFALMDLGR' A
#
# COMPACT_ATOMS: atom_id res chain seq x y z
N MET A 1 -8.10 -7.30 -0.73
CA MET A 1 -8.10 -6.68 -2.09
C MET A 1 -6.76 -7.00 -2.72
N ASN A 2 -6.71 -7.55 -3.94
CA ASN A 2 -5.44 -7.99 -4.54
C ASN A 2 -4.41 -6.85 -4.55
N LEU A 3 -3.16 -7.20 -4.21
CA LEU A 3 -2.04 -6.27 -4.11
C LEU A 3 -1.87 -5.46 -5.41
N ILE A 4 -2.09 -6.10 -6.55
CA ILE A 4 -2.03 -5.49 -7.89
C ILE A 4 -2.97 -4.29 -8.03
N PHE A 5 -4.21 -4.36 -7.52
CA PHE A 5 -5.12 -3.22 -7.58
C PHE A 5 -4.65 -2.05 -6.71
N ARG A 6 -4.03 -2.36 -5.56
CA ARG A 6 -3.43 -1.34 -4.69
C ARG A 6 -2.24 -0.68 -5.38
N LEU A 7 -1.40 -1.45 -6.06
CA LEU A 7 -0.28 -0.95 -6.87
C LEU A 7 -0.77 -0.02 -7.98
N ILE A 8 -1.72 -0.48 -8.80
CA ILE A 8 -2.29 0.35 -9.89
C ILE A 8 -2.85 1.66 -9.33
N ARG A 9 -3.55 1.60 -8.19
CA ARG A 9 -4.06 2.81 -7.53
C ARG A 9 -2.93 3.75 -7.09
N VAL A 10 -1.86 3.25 -6.49
CA VAL A 10 -0.71 4.08 -6.08
C VAL A 10 -0.04 4.71 -7.30
N LEU A 11 0.15 3.96 -8.39
CA LEU A 11 0.72 4.48 -9.65
C LEU A 11 -0.15 5.58 -10.27
N ILE A 12 -1.47 5.38 -10.32
CA ILE A 12 -2.37 6.42 -10.85
C ILE A 12 -2.33 7.67 -9.94
N LEU A 13 -2.33 7.48 -8.62
CA LEU A 13 -2.27 8.59 -7.68
C LEU A 13 -0.92 9.32 -7.71
N SER A 14 0.19 8.62 -7.94
CA SER A 14 1.51 9.26 -8.04
C SER A 14 1.64 10.11 -9.31
N LEU A 15 0.95 9.73 -10.39
CA LEU A 15 0.91 10.52 -11.63
C LEU A 15 0.06 11.79 -11.51
N VAL A 16 -0.95 11.79 -10.62
CA VAL A 16 -1.90 12.91 -10.46
C VAL A 16 -1.52 13.82 -9.30
N ARG A 17 -0.83 13.32 -8.28
CA ARG A 17 -0.42 14.12 -7.12
C ARG A 17 0.71 15.08 -7.44
N SER A 18 0.74 16.18 -6.69
CA SER A 18 1.84 17.14 -6.68
C SER A 18 3.17 16.42 -6.41
N ARG A 19 4.25 16.88 -7.06
CA ARG A 19 5.59 16.38 -6.80
C ARG A 19 5.95 16.63 -5.33
N LEU A 20 6.49 15.62 -4.67
CA LEU A 20 7.06 15.70 -3.32
C LEU A 20 8.52 16.15 -3.44
N ASP A 21 8.98 17.01 -2.53
CA ASP A 21 10.40 17.32 -2.45
C ASP A 21 11.20 16.10 -1.93
N PRO A 22 12.51 15.99 -2.22
CA PRO A 22 13.31 14.82 -1.84
C PRO A 22 13.35 14.48 -0.35
N LEU A 23 13.03 15.47 0.51
CA LEU A 23 12.99 15.33 1.97
C LEU A 23 11.56 15.26 2.51
N ASP A 24 10.54 15.38 1.65
CA ASP A 24 9.16 15.32 2.09
C ASP A 24 8.75 13.87 2.42
N PRO A 25 7.98 13.66 3.48
CA PRO A 25 7.49 12.33 3.82
C PRO A 25 6.43 11.85 2.83
N SER A 26 6.68 10.71 2.17
CA SER A 26 5.66 9.98 1.42
C SER A 26 4.84 9.09 2.35
N VAL A 27 3.55 9.41 2.53
CA VAL A 27 2.65 8.65 3.40
C VAL A 27 1.53 8.01 2.59
N LEU A 28 1.47 6.67 2.60
CA LEU A 28 0.41 5.89 1.99
C LEU A 28 -0.49 5.25 3.05
N HIS A 29 -1.80 5.42 2.89
CA HIS A 29 -2.80 4.84 3.78
C HIS A 29 -3.47 3.64 3.11
N PHE A 30 -3.31 2.46 3.70
CA PHE A 30 -3.93 1.23 3.24
C PHE A 30 -4.96 0.73 4.27
N ARG A 31 -6.15 0.37 3.79
CA ARG A 31 -7.17 -0.32 4.61
C ARG A 31 -6.91 -1.83 4.60
N ALA A 32 -6.95 -2.48 5.75
CA ALA A 32 -6.98 -3.94 5.85
C ALA A 32 -8.36 -4.44 5.45
N TRP A 33 -8.42 -5.40 4.52
CA TRP A 33 -9.68 -6.03 4.12
C TRP A 33 -9.75 -7.45 4.69
N PRO A 34 -10.94 -8.02 4.92
CA PRO A 34 -11.09 -9.38 5.45
C PRO A 34 -10.31 -10.44 4.65
N PHE A 35 -10.22 -10.29 3.33
CA PHE A 35 -9.43 -11.18 2.45
C PHE A 35 -7.90 -11.05 2.59
N ASP A 36 -7.43 -10.03 3.31
CA ASP A 36 -6.01 -9.83 3.58
C ASP A 36 -5.61 -10.35 4.98
N LEU A 37 -6.57 -10.88 5.73
CA LEU A 37 -6.38 -11.47 7.05
C LEU A 37 -6.24 -12.99 6.94
N ASP A 38 -5.45 -13.55 7.83
CA ASP A 38 -5.35 -14.99 8.03
C ASP A 38 -6.50 -15.53 8.90
N ILE A 39 -6.44 -16.83 9.21
CA ILE A 39 -7.40 -17.51 10.08
C ILE A 39 -7.40 -16.92 11.50
N ASN A 40 -6.30 -16.31 11.93
CA ASN A 40 -6.19 -15.64 13.23
C ASN A 40 -6.78 -14.23 13.20
N VAL A 41 -7.35 -13.77 12.08
CA VAL A 41 -7.86 -12.39 11.91
C VAL A 41 -6.72 -11.35 12.01
N HIS A 42 -5.49 -11.77 11.69
CA HIS A 42 -4.32 -10.90 11.65
C HIS A 42 -3.84 -10.76 10.21
N MET A 43 -3.24 -9.62 9.89
CA MET A 43 -2.59 -9.48 8.59
C MET A 43 -1.34 -10.35 8.58
N THR A 44 -1.13 -11.11 7.50
CA THR A 44 0.04 -12.00 7.42
C THR A 44 1.34 -11.19 7.34
N ASN A 45 2.42 -11.72 7.90
CA ASN A 45 3.75 -11.09 7.85
C ASN A 45 4.18 -10.74 6.41
N SER A 46 3.87 -11.62 5.44
CA SER A 46 4.16 -11.39 4.03
C SER A 46 3.41 -10.18 3.44
N ARG A 47 2.20 -9.88 3.92
CA ARG A 47 1.42 -8.73 3.45
C ARG A 47 2.00 -7.40 3.94
N TYR A 48 2.64 -7.36 5.12
CA TYR A 48 3.31 -6.14 5.59
C TYR A 48 4.44 -5.73 4.64
N PHE A 49 5.35 -6.66 4.32
CA PHE A 49 6.45 -6.39 3.39
C PHE A 49 5.95 -5.99 2.00
N ALA A 50 4.95 -6.71 1.48
CA ALA A 50 4.35 -6.39 0.20
C ALA A 50 3.69 -5.00 0.16
N LEU A 51 3.15 -4.50 1.28
CA LEU A 51 2.61 -3.14 1.38
C LEU A 51 3.71 -2.08 1.53
N MET A 52 4.82 -2.40 2.22
CA MET A 52 5.97 -1.50 2.31
C MET A 52 6.61 -1.27 0.94
N ASP A 53 6.71 -2.31 0.11
CA ASP A 53 7.24 -2.20 -1.26
C ASP A 53 6.39 -1.29 -2.16
N LEU A 54 5.09 -1.13 -1.87
CA LEU A 54 4.23 -0.19 -2.59
C LEU A 54 4.49 1.28 -2.25
N GLY A 55 5.09 1.55 -1.08
CA GLY A 55 5.37 2.91 -0.60
C GLY A 55 6.81 3.36 -0.79
N ARG A 56 7.66 2.49 -1.33
CA ARG A 56 9.03 2.81 -1.70
C ARG A 56 9.06 3.63 -2.99
#